data_AF-A0A0Q8EKL5-F1
#
_entry.id   AF-A0A0Q8EKL5-F1
#
_cell.length_a   1.000
_cell.length_b   1.000
_cell.length_c   1.000
_cell.angle_alpha   90.00
_cell.angle_beta   90.00
_cell.angle_gamma   90.00
#
_symmetry.space_group_name_H-M   'P 1'
#
loop_
_entity.id
_entity.type
_entity.pdbx_description
1 polymer ?
#
loop_
_entity_poly.entity_id
_entity_poly.type
_entity_poly.pdbx_seq_one_letter_code
_entity_poly.pdbx_strand_id
1 'polypeptide(L)'
;MPSGDAARLVAAHMAVALSVMFKALRAGKKMDDTDIAELLRKAANGDLQDLILKGVKLSDGTSMEEVRIDTPQDATMFAEILRRPASRKAAVDEGAHERGERRREQMRQSSARLQAQAPPQEDPISVLARVPRKKRLSGAIARHLRALKHLRRLEPNTIMESRHTLRILLGVVGDMPASSLNVDHAREVMAAVEHWPKNATQVPDYRGLSVKEIVRLSKENKEPRPALRTLKKHWDRLNVFTTWLTKQGLLQHNPMGAIEQPSEHTIDAEAESRRPFSHEELKAVFGPAFSRWAAKWPHRYWGVVLGLYSGARVAEVAQLSVADVLFVEDVPGYVITHKIKGNKVKNPSSKRFVPMAQPVIDAGFLGYVEEVRAAGLTRLFPNLPGGNGLSYGRQLSRQFSAFIKTQGIDEPGMGFHALRHYLVTHLDRTLQAQRMKLGDRNEAIGRITGHYKIPDTTLRNTYVDERGLPIPSFVEPETLSERVATLALFSPPVEIPAYIPGQFAGQLKEAAAKKRRAERQETEKPKAKSAPKPGVRR
;
A
#
# COMPACT_ATOMS: atom_id res chain seq x y z
N MET A 1 -0.48 33.30 42.18
CA MET A 1 -0.86 33.14 40.76
C MET A 1 -2.25 33.73 40.56
N PRO A 2 -2.59 34.31 39.40
CA PRO A 2 -3.99 34.60 39.06
C PRO A 2 -4.81 33.31 39.15
N SER A 3 -6.05 33.38 39.61
CA SER A 3 -6.91 32.21 39.88
C SER A 3 -7.08 31.27 38.67
N GLY A 4 -7.03 31.81 37.46
CA GLY A 4 -7.11 31.04 36.21
C GLY A 4 -5.87 30.20 35.89
N ASP A 5 -4.67 30.61 36.31
CA ASP A 5 -3.44 29.89 36.01
C ASP A 5 -3.21 28.72 36.98
N ALA A 6 -3.64 28.87 38.23
CA ALA A 6 -3.67 27.78 39.20
C ALA A 6 -4.64 26.67 38.76
N ALA A 7 -5.83 27.03 38.26
CA ALA A 7 -6.81 26.05 37.76
C ALA A 7 -6.31 25.27 36.53
N ARG A 8 -5.57 25.93 35.63
CA ARG A 8 -4.97 25.28 34.46
C ARG A 8 -3.85 24.30 34.83
N LEU A 9 -3.04 24.64 35.83
CA LEU A 9 -1.99 23.77 36.31
C LEU A 9 -2.55 22.51 36.99
N VAL A 10 -3.59 22.67 37.83
CA VAL A 10 -4.29 21.54 38.46
C VAL A 10 -4.93 20.62 37.41
N ALA A 11 -5.58 21.20 36.38
CA ALA A 11 -6.17 20.41 35.29
C ALA A 11 -5.12 19.62 34.49
N ALA A 12 -3.94 20.21 34.26
CA ALA A 12 -2.83 19.53 33.57
C ALA A 12 -2.30 18.35 34.38
N HIS A 13 -2.12 18.50 35.69
CA HIS A 13 -1.66 17.40 36.55
C HIS A 13 -2.70 16.26 36.65
N MET A 14 -3.99 16.58 36.71
CA MET A 14 -5.05 15.55 36.71
C MET A 14 -5.12 14.77 35.39
N ALA A 15 -4.91 15.43 34.25
CA ALA A 15 -4.87 14.76 32.94
C ALA A 15 -3.71 13.76 32.83
N VAL A 16 -2.57 14.07 33.47
CA VAL A 16 -1.40 13.18 33.52
C VAL A 16 -1.68 11.95 34.38
N ALA A 17 -2.26 12.13 35.58
CA ALA A 17 -2.64 11.00 36.44
C ALA A 17 -3.62 10.03 35.74
N LEU A 18 -4.61 10.56 35.02
CA LEU A 18 -5.54 9.77 34.22
C LEU A 18 -4.84 8.99 33.10
N SER A 19 -3.85 9.59 32.44
CA SER A 19 -3.07 8.92 31.40
C SER A 19 -2.25 7.74 31.95
N VAL A 20 -1.68 7.87 33.16
CA VAL A 20 -0.94 6.79 33.83
C VAL A 20 -1.89 5.64 34.18
N MET A 21 -3.06 5.95 34.73
CA MET A 21 -4.09 4.96 35.07
C MET A 21 -4.57 4.17 33.84
N PHE A 22 -4.86 4.84 32.71
CA PHE A 22 -5.27 4.16 31.48
C PHE A 22 -4.16 3.29 30.87
N LYS A 23 -2.90 3.65 31.07
CA LYS A 23 -1.76 2.85 30.60
C LYS A 23 -1.60 1.57 31.43
N ALA A 24 -1.82 1.64 32.74
CA ALA A 24 -1.81 0.48 33.64
C ALA A 24 -2.97 -0.49 33.33
N LEU A 25 -4.19 0.03 33.12
CA LEU A 25 -5.36 -0.78 32.77
C LEU A 25 -5.21 -1.48 31.42
N ARG A 26 -4.59 -0.83 30.41
CA ARG A 26 -4.29 -1.47 29.11
C ARG A 26 -3.21 -2.55 29.19
N ALA A 27 -2.36 -2.50 30.21
CA ALA A 27 -1.36 -3.53 30.47
C ALA A 27 -1.91 -4.70 31.30
N GLY A 28 -3.23 -4.71 31.59
CA GLY A 28 -3.89 -5.78 32.34
C GLY A 28 -3.65 -5.75 33.85
N LYS A 29 -3.02 -4.69 34.37
CA LYS A 29 -2.88 -4.50 35.83
C LYS A 29 -4.19 -3.97 36.40
N LYS A 30 -4.68 -4.60 37.48
CA LYS A 30 -5.78 -4.05 38.29
C LYS A 30 -5.18 -3.02 39.25
N MET A 31 -5.64 -1.77 39.16
CA MET A 31 -5.42 -0.76 40.20
C MET A 31 -6.63 -0.79 41.11
N ASP A 32 -6.40 -0.78 42.43
CA ASP A 32 -7.49 -0.65 43.39
C ASP A 32 -7.82 0.83 43.66
N ASP A 33 -8.92 1.07 44.37
CA ASP A 33 -9.40 2.43 44.64
C ASP A 33 -8.40 3.25 45.48
N THR A 34 -7.51 2.58 46.23
CA THR A 34 -6.47 3.19 47.05
C THR A 34 -5.34 3.73 46.18
N ASP A 35 -4.91 2.96 45.18
CA ASP A 35 -3.90 3.36 44.19
C ASP A 35 -4.34 4.59 43.39
N ILE A 36 -5.62 4.62 43.01
CA ILE A 36 -6.22 5.72 42.24
C ILE A 36 -6.30 6.99 43.11
N ALA A 37 -6.73 6.85 44.37
CA ALA A 37 -6.80 7.97 45.30
C ALA A 37 -5.41 8.57 45.59
N GLU A 38 -4.37 7.74 45.71
CA GLU A 38 -3.01 8.22 45.95
C GLU A 38 -2.42 8.95 44.73
N LEU A 39 -2.66 8.45 43.52
CA LEU A 39 -2.25 9.10 42.27
C LEU A 39 -2.92 10.47 42.07
N LEU A 40 -4.22 10.57 42.37
CA LEU A 40 -4.94 11.83 42.30
C LEU A 40 -4.48 12.83 43.37
N ARG A 41 -4.14 12.35 44.57
CA ARG A 41 -3.56 13.17 45.64
C ARG A 41 -2.19 13.73 45.26
N LYS A 42 -1.31 12.90 44.68
CA LYS A 42 0.02 13.32 44.18
C LYS A 42 -0.09 14.34 43.05
N ALA A 43 -1.07 14.19 42.17
CA ALA A 43 -1.35 15.18 41.12
C ALA A 43 -1.88 16.52 41.67
N ALA A 44 -2.71 16.48 42.71
CA ALA A 44 -3.23 17.69 43.36
C ALA A 44 -2.14 18.47 44.13
N ASN A 45 -1.15 17.76 44.68
CA ASN A 45 -0.05 18.35 45.44
C ASN A 45 1.16 18.76 44.57
N GLY A 46 1.18 18.41 43.27
CA GLY A 46 2.23 18.80 42.33
C GLY A 46 3.50 17.95 42.37
N ASP A 47 3.47 16.78 43.01
CA ASP A 47 4.64 15.92 43.23
C ASP A 47 4.96 14.99 42.03
N LEU A 48 4.44 15.26 40.85
CA LEU A 48 4.69 14.47 39.64
C LEU A 48 5.87 15.05 38.84
N GLN A 49 7.07 14.48 39.04
CA GLN A 49 8.27 14.80 38.27
C GLN A 49 8.32 13.98 36.98
N ASP A 50 7.74 14.52 35.91
CA ASP A 50 8.12 14.24 34.51
C ASP A 50 7.30 15.17 33.61
N LEU A 51 7.90 16.30 33.20
CA LEU A 51 7.20 17.35 32.47
C LEU A 51 7.87 17.65 31.13
N ILE A 52 7.08 17.50 30.07
CA ILE A 52 7.33 18.03 28.73
C ILE A 52 6.31 19.14 28.49
N LEU A 53 6.75 20.40 28.50
CA LEU A 53 5.94 21.58 28.24
C LEU A 53 5.92 21.87 26.74
N LYS A 54 4.74 21.96 26.13
CA LYS A 54 4.60 22.27 24.70
C LYS A 54 4.06 23.69 24.49
N GLY A 55 4.70 24.45 23.60
CA GLY A 55 4.24 25.77 23.18
C GLY A 55 4.46 26.90 24.19
N VAL A 56 5.64 26.98 24.80
CA VAL A 56 6.01 28.04 25.75
C VAL A 56 6.43 29.30 24.99
N LYS A 57 5.89 30.47 25.36
CA LYS A 57 6.25 31.75 24.75
C LYS A 57 6.89 32.66 25.81
N LEU A 58 8.14 33.08 25.56
CA LEU A 58 8.94 33.91 26.45
C LEU A 58 8.53 35.40 26.35
N SER A 59 8.86 36.17 27.39
CA SER A 59 8.58 37.60 27.53
C SER A 59 9.21 38.47 26.42
N ASP A 60 10.26 37.96 25.76
CA ASP A 60 10.92 38.60 24.61
C ASP A 60 10.27 38.27 23.25
N GLY A 61 9.19 37.47 23.24
CA GLY A 61 8.46 37.06 22.04
C GLY A 61 8.92 35.72 21.43
N THR A 62 9.99 35.10 21.96
CA THR A 62 10.48 33.80 21.49
C THR A 62 9.50 32.68 21.84
N SER A 63 9.19 31.80 20.89
CA SER A 63 8.26 30.67 21.10
C SER A 63 9.01 29.34 21.01
N MET A 64 8.85 28.48 22.01
CA MET A 64 9.46 27.16 22.12
C MET A 64 8.39 26.08 21.98
N GLU A 65 8.57 25.19 20.99
CA GLU A 65 7.59 24.14 20.66
C GLU A 65 7.50 23.06 21.76
N GLU A 66 8.62 22.74 22.41
CA GLU A 66 8.72 21.67 23.42
C GLU A 66 9.91 21.95 24.36
N VAL A 67 9.67 22.07 25.67
CA VAL A 67 10.68 22.25 26.72
C VAL A 67 10.54 21.12 27.73
N ARG A 68 11.65 20.42 27.97
CA ARG A 68 11.72 19.29 28.88
C ARG A 68 12.59 19.66 30.07
N ILE A 69 12.09 19.42 31.29
CA ILE A 69 12.77 19.78 32.54
C ILE A 69 12.99 18.47 33.29
N ASP A 70 14.20 17.93 33.20
CA ASP A 70 14.52 16.60 33.71
C ASP A 70 15.28 16.66 35.06
N THR A 71 15.81 17.82 35.48
CA THR A 71 16.53 18.01 36.76
C THR A 71 16.13 19.28 37.54
N PRO A 72 16.40 19.36 38.87
CA PRO A 72 16.19 20.57 39.66
C PRO A 72 17.00 21.79 39.19
N GLN A 73 18.18 21.54 38.60
CA GLN A 73 19.01 22.57 37.98
C GLN A 73 18.35 23.10 36.69
N ASP A 74 17.72 22.24 35.89
CA ASP A 74 16.96 22.65 34.70
C ASP A 74 15.75 23.50 35.07
N ALA A 75 15.07 23.18 36.18
CA ALA A 75 13.95 23.96 36.70
C ALA A 75 14.39 25.38 37.12
N THR A 76 15.57 25.49 37.73
CA THR A 76 16.17 26.76 38.15
C THR A 76 16.58 27.61 36.93
N MET A 77 17.25 26.99 35.95
CA MET A 77 17.66 27.63 34.70
C MET A 77 16.46 28.09 33.87
N PHE A 78 15.40 27.29 33.81
CA PHE A 78 14.17 27.64 33.12
C PHE A 78 13.41 28.80 33.80
N ALA A 79 13.42 28.84 35.14
CA ALA A 79 12.86 29.96 35.91
C ALA A 79 13.63 31.28 35.71
N GLU A 80 14.95 31.23 35.53
CA GLU A 80 15.77 32.40 35.19
C GLU A 80 15.50 32.90 33.75
N ILE A 81 15.31 31.98 32.80
CA ILE A 81 14.97 32.32 31.41
C ILE A 81 13.62 33.03 31.33
N LEU A 82 12.62 32.59 32.11
CA LEU A 82 11.30 33.23 32.18
C LEU A 82 11.32 34.61 32.88
N ARG A 83 12.35 34.88 33.69
CA ARG A 83 12.50 36.13 34.44
C ARG A 83 13.29 37.23 33.72
N ARG A 84 13.88 36.96 32.54
CA ARG A 84 14.64 37.98 31.79
C ARG A 84 13.72 39.04 31.16
N PRO A 85 13.90 40.34 31.44
CA PRO A 85 13.24 41.42 30.69
C PRO A 85 14.02 41.78 29.42
N ALA A 86 13.28 42.22 28.39
CA ALA A 86 13.81 42.70 27.11
C ALA A 86 14.70 43.95 27.30
N SER A 87 15.86 44.00 26.64
CA SER A 87 16.83 45.09 26.79
C SER A 87 16.39 46.39 26.09
N ARG A 88 16.53 47.52 26.81
CA ARG A 88 16.65 48.88 26.25
C ARG A 88 17.89 49.58 26.85
N LYS A 89 18.47 50.47 26.05
CA LYS A 89 19.73 51.21 26.25
C LYS A 89 19.78 52.15 27.46
N ALA A 90 21.00 52.29 27.99
CA ALA A 90 21.73 53.46 28.52
C ALA A 90 21.32 54.14 29.86
N ALA A 91 22.31 54.18 30.77
CA ALA A 91 22.86 55.32 31.56
C ALA A 91 23.07 54.96 33.06
N VAL A 92 24.32 54.79 33.53
CA VAL A 92 25.26 55.73 34.21
C VAL A 92 25.26 55.56 35.75
N ASP A 93 26.49 55.54 36.30
CA ASP A 93 26.95 55.77 37.68
C ASP A 93 26.80 54.69 38.75
N GLU A 94 27.73 54.50 39.68
CA GLU A 94 29.19 54.77 39.80
C GLU A 94 29.57 54.19 41.17
N GLY A 95 30.85 53.90 41.39
CA GLY A 95 31.39 53.89 42.75
C GLY A 95 31.76 52.54 43.33
N ALA A 96 33.09 52.33 43.32
CA ALA A 96 33.86 51.55 44.29
C ALA A 96 34.26 50.13 43.89
N HIS A 97 35.12 49.99 42.86
CA HIS A 97 36.20 48.98 42.87
C HIS A 97 37.43 49.36 42.00
N GLU A 98 37.78 50.65 41.90
CA GLU A 98 38.83 51.16 40.99
C GLU A 98 40.31 50.85 41.34
N ARG A 99 40.61 50.14 42.44
CA ARG A 99 42.02 49.84 42.80
C ARG A 99 42.47 48.40 42.51
N GLY A 100 41.55 47.52 42.10
CA GLY A 100 41.85 46.14 41.70
C GLY A 100 41.92 45.89 40.18
N GLU A 101 41.28 46.75 39.37
CA GLU A 101 41.15 46.54 37.93
C GLU A 101 42.38 46.96 37.11
N ARG A 102 43.13 47.98 37.53
CA ARG A 102 44.31 48.45 36.77
C ARG A 102 45.43 47.43 36.65
N ARG A 103 45.54 46.48 37.59
CA ARG A 103 46.54 45.39 37.55
C ARG A 103 46.06 44.16 36.78
N ARG A 104 44.76 43.99 36.56
CA ARG A 104 44.15 42.91 35.75
C ARG A 104 43.99 43.32 34.27
N GLU A 105 43.83 44.61 33.99
CA GLU A 105 43.75 45.17 32.64
C GLU A 105 45.08 45.03 31.86
N GLN A 106 46.22 45.30 32.52
CA GLN A 106 47.55 45.17 31.90
C GLN A 106 47.95 43.73 31.56
N MET A 107 47.47 42.73 32.31
CA MET A 107 47.67 41.31 31.97
C MET A 107 46.68 40.80 30.91
N ARG A 108 45.49 41.41 30.79
CA ARG A 108 44.51 41.07 29.74
C ARG A 108 44.92 41.57 28.35
N GLN A 109 45.53 42.75 28.25
CA GLN A 109 45.92 43.34 26.95
C GLN A 109 47.13 42.63 26.31
N SER A 110 48.02 42.03 27.09
CA SER A 110 49.16 41.24 26.59
C SER A 110 48.74 39.85 26.09
N SER A 111 47.81 39.17 26.76
CA SER A 111 47.25 37.89 26.29
C SER A 111 46.31 38.04 25.09
N ALA A 112 45.58 39.15 24.98
CA ALA A 112 44.66 39.42 23.86
C ALA A 112 45.38 39.66 22.52
N ARG A 113 46.65 40.13 22.53
CA ARG A 113 47.44 40.31 21.30
C ARG A 113 47.99 38.99 20.73
N LEU A 114 48.24 38.00 21.58
CA LEU A 114 48.78 36.69 21.17
C LEU A 114 47.71 35.72 20.62
N GLN A 115 46.42 35.92 20.97
CA GLN A 115 45.31 35.07 20.48
C GLN A 115 44.62 35.58 19.20
N ALA A 116 44.96 36.78 18.69
CA ALA A 116 44.29 37.39 17.54
C ALA A 116 44.82 36.94 16.15
N GLN A 117 45.75 35.97 16.07
CA GLN A 117 46.35 35.52 14.80
C GLN A 117 46.26 34.00 14.53
N ALA A 118 45.44 33.24 15.26
CA ALA A 118 45.16 31.83 14.94
C ALA A 118 43.77 31.66 14.31
N PRO A 119 43.62 30.98 13.16
CA PRO A 119 42.31 30.69 12.60
C PRO A 119 41.56 29.67 13.48
N PRO A 120 40.24 29.83 13.71
CA PRO A 120 39.50 28.93 14.59
C PRO A 120 39.30 27.55 13.93
N GLN A 121 39.69 26.49 14.64
CA GLN A 121 39.27 25.12 14.32
C GLN A 121 37.83 24.91 14.81
N GLU A 122 36.96 24.42 13.94
CA GLU A 122 35.56 24.13 14.25
C GLU A 122 35.41 22.75 14.92
N ASP A 123 34.66 22.70 16.02
CA ASP A 123 34.27 21.45 16.70
C ASP A 123 33.39 20.55 15.79
N PRO A 124 33.73 19.27 15.58
CA PRO A 124 32.99 18.37 14.69
C PRO A 124 31.56 18.05 15.15
N ILE A 125 31.19 18.39 16.40
CA ILE A 125 29.84 18.15 16.95
C ILE A 125 28.86 19.29 16.58
N SER A 126 29.36 20.51 16.33
CA SER A 126 28.53 21.69 16.01
C SER A 126 27.94 21.66 14.58
N VAL A 127 28.58 20.93 13.67
CA VAL A 127 28.19 20.84 12.25
C VAL A 127 26.88 20.06 12.04
N LEU A 128 26.52 19.15 12.95
CA LEU A 128 25.29 18.34 12.84
C LEU A 128 24.01 19.10 13.25
N ALA A 129 24.12 20.21 13.98
CA ALA A 129 22.98 20.88 14.61
C ALA A 129 22.42 22.10 13.82
N ARG A 130 23.07 22.55 12.74
CA ARG A 130 22.70 23.78 12.01
C ARG A 130 22.31 23.58 10.54
N VAL A 131 21.83 22.40 10.15
CA VAL A 131 21.18 22.24 8.83
C VAL A 131 19.72 22.69 8.93
N PRO A 132 19.25 23.68 8.14
CA PRO A 132 17.84 24.06 8.11
C PRO A 132 16.96 22.81 7.89
N ARG A 133 15.77 22.71 8.51
CA ARG A 133 14.78 21.64 8.27
C ARG A 133 14.41 21.43 6.77
N LYS A 134 14.93 22.24 5.86
CA LYS A 134 14.85 22.07 4.41
C LYS A 134 15.93 21.09 3.92
N LYS A 135 15.45 19.90 3.52
CA LYS A 135 16.09 18.81 2.74
C LYS A 135 16.59 17.56 3.50
N ARG A 136 16.07 17.27 4.71
CA ARG A 136 16.20 15.92 5.31
C ARG A 136 15.56 14.81 4.45
N LEU A 137 16.07 13.59 4.57
CA LEU A 137 15.63 12.42 3.81
C LEU A 137 14.16 12.08 4.06
N SER A 138 13.71 12.11 5.30
CA SER A 138 12.30 11.92 5.69
C SER A 138 11.36 12.89 4.97
N GLY A 139 11.74 14.18 4.93
CA GLY A 139 11.01 15.22 4.21
C GLY A 139 11.01 15.00 2.70
N ALA A 140 12.13 14.53 2.13
CA ALA A 140 12.23 14.20 0.71
C ALA A 140 11.36 13.00 0.33
N ILE A 141 11.35 11.93 1.15
CA ILE A 141 10.47 10.77 1.01
C ILE A 141 9.00 11.21 1.02
N ALA A 142 8.60 12.06 1.98
CA ALA A 142 7.23 12.54 2.07
C ALA A 142 6.80 13.34 0.83
N ARG A 143 7.69 14.20 0.28
CA ARG A 143 7.44 14.92 -0.98
C ARG A 143 7.33 13.98 -2.16
N HIS A 144 8.22 13.00 -2.28
CA HIS A 144 8.20 12.02 -3.35
C HIS A 144 6.90 11.19 -3.34
N LEU A 145 6.49 10.68 -2.18
CA LEU A 145 5.25 9.91 -2.06
C LEU A 145 4.00 10.75 -2.37
N ARG A 146 4.01 12.06 -2.05
CA ARG A 146 2.97 12.99 -2.50
C ARG A 146 3.00 13.18 -4.01
N ALA A 147 4.17 13.39 -4.60
CA ALA A 147 4.31 13.51 -6.05
C ALA A 147 3.78 12.27 -6.78
N LEU A 148 4.11 11.06 -6.31
CA LEU A 148 3.57 9.81 -6.86
C LEU A 148 2.04 9.72 -6.75
N LYS A 149 1.43 10.25 -5.68
CA LYS A 149 -0.03 10.32 -5.53
C LYS A 149 -0.67 11.31 -6.52
N HIS A 150 -0.01 12.42 -6.80
CA HIS A 150 -0.53 13.45 -7.71
C HIS A 150 -0.41 13.05 -9.19
N LEU A 151 0.55 12.17 -9.52
CA LEU A 151 0.57 11.49 -10.81
C LEU A 151 -0.64 10.54 -10.89
N ARG A 152 -1.77 11.04 -11.41
CA ARG A 152 -3.08 10.34 -11.55
C ARG A 152 -3.05 9.03 -12.37
N ARG A 153 -1.88 8.50 -12.69
CA ARG A 153 -1.62 7.31 -13.50
C ARG A 153 -1.05 6.13 -12.72
N LEU A 154 -0.64 6.30 -11.46
CA LEU A 154 -0.02 5.23 -10.68
C LEU A 154 -1.04 4.46 -9.84
N GLU A 155 -0.90 3.12 -9.82
CA GLU A 155 -1.80 2.23 -9.09
C GLU A 155 -1.52 2.32 -7.56
N PRO A 156 -2.56 2.30 -6.69
CA PRO A 156 -2.38 2.47 -5.24
C PRO A 156 -1.39 1.51 -4.56
N ASN A 157 -1.27 0.26 -5.03
CA ASN A 157 -0.30 -0.71 -4.53
C ASN A 157 1.14 -0.25 -4.82
N THR A 158 1.39 0.35 -5.98
CA THR A 158 2.73 0.89 -6.31
C THR A 158 3.19 1.94 -5.30
N ILE A 159 2.27 2.79 -4.81
CA ILE A 159 2.57 3.80 -3.78
C ILE A 159 2.82 3.13 -2.41
N MET A 160 2.08 2.07 -2.08
CA MET A 160 2.29 1.29 -0.87
C MET A 160 3.65 0.56 -0.89
N GLU A 161 3.99 -0.09 -2.00
CA GLU A 161 5.30 -0.73 -2.22
C GLU A 161 6.44 0.29 -2.11
N SER A 162 6.31 1.45 -2.76
CA SER A 162 7.31 2.53 -2.68
C SER A 162 7.49 3.02 -1.25
N ARG A 163 6.40 3.23 -0.51
CA ARG A 163 6.44 3.63 0.90
C ARG A 163 7.15 2.59 1.77
N HIS A 164 6.91 1.31 1.51
CA HIS A 164 7.56 0.24 2.26
C HIS A 164 9.08 0.22 2.03
N THR A 165 9.53 0.28 0.78
CA THR A 165 10.96 0.37 0.45
C THR A 165 11.62 1.60 1.08
N LEU A 166 10.97 2.77 0.99
CA LEU A 166 11.54 4.01 1.53
C LEU A 166 11.55 4.06 3.06
N ARG A 167 10.67 3.31 3.73
CA ARG A 167 10.74 3.08 5.17
C ARG A 167 11.96 2.24 5.55
N ILE A 168 12.29 1.22 4.75
CA ILE A 168 13.51 0.42 4.95
C ILE A 168 14.74 1.32 4.76
N LEU A 169 14.79 2.10 3.67
CA LEU A 169 15.85 3.11 3.45
C LEU A 169 16.06 3.98 4.69
N LEU A 170 15.01 4.67 5.15
CA LEU A 170 15.09 5.57 6.30
C LEU A 170 15.53 4.85 7.59
N GLY A 171 15.12 3.60 7.78
CA GLY A 171 15.50 2.81 8.96
C GLY A 171 16.93 2.29 8.93
N VAL A 172 17.51 2.05 7.74
CA VAL A 172 18.91 1.63 7.59
C VAL A 172 19.85 2.83 7.73
N VAL A 173 19.61 3.90 6.97
CA VAL A 173 20.56 5.02 6.86
C VAL A 173 20.27 6.17 7.82
N GLY A 174 19.10 6.17 8.47
CA GLY A 174 18.64 7.24 9.35
C GLY A 174 18.14 8.48 8.60
N ASP A 175 17.69 9.50 9.35
CA ASP A 175 17.15 10.75 8.77
C ASP A 175 18.25 11.78 8.45
N MET A 176 19.18 11.38 7.61
CA MET A 176 20.30 12.19 7.15
C MET A 176 19.86 13.26 6.12
N PRO A 177 20.71 14.24 5.77
CA PRO A 177 20.45 15.13 4.64
C PRO A 177 20.28 14.33 3.35
N ALA A 178 19.22 14.62 2.57
CA ALA A 178 18.93 13.86 1.35
C ALA A 178 20.05 13.97 0.29
N SER A 179 20.85 15.04 0.34
CA SER A 179 22.02 15.27 -0.51
C SER A 179 23.22 14.41 -0.16
N SER A 180 23.26 13.82 1.04
CA SER A 180 24.34 12.95 1.49
C SER A 180 24.11 11.48 1.09
N LEU A 181 22.95 11.15 0.54
CA LEU A 181 22.65 9.80 0.07
C LEU A 181 23.59 9.43 -1.08
N ASN A 182 24.31 8.31 -0.93
CA ASN A 182 25.37 7.88 -1.85
C ASN A 182 25.22 6.38 -2.19
N VAL A 183 26.17 5.85 -2.98
CA VAL A 183 26.15 4.45 -3.44
C VAL A 183 26.26 3.46 -2.28
N ASP A 184 27.08 3.74 -1.27
CA ASP A 184 27.29 2.82 -0.14
C ASP A 184 26.05 2.69 0.74
N HIS A 185 25.35 3.80 0.99
CA HIS A 185 24.03 3.78 1.62
C HIS A 185 23.03 2.93 0.82
N ALA A 186 23.03 3.05 -0.51
CA ALA A 186 22.14 2.26 -1.35
C ALA A 186 22.50 0.76 -1.33
N ARG A 187 23.80 0.41 -1.29
CA ARG A 187 24.26 -0.98 -1.10
C ARG A 187 23.83 -1.54 0.26
N GLU A 188 23.99 -0.77 1.33
CA GLU A 188 23.58 -1.16 2.68
C GLU A 188 22.07 -1.44 2.76
N VAL A 189 21.26 -0.62 2.08
CA VAL A 189 19.81 -0.84 1.97
C VAL A 189 19.47 -2.10 1.19
N MET A 190 20.13 -2.35 0.06
CA MET A 190 19.89 -3.57 -0.71
C MET A 190 20.31 -4.83 0.06
N ALA A 191 21.41 -4.79 0.80
CA ALA A 191 21.85 -5.87 1.70
C ALA A 191 20.86 -6.11 2.86
N ALA A 192 20.25 -5.04 3.39
CA ALA A 192 19.19 -5.14 4.39
C ALA A 192 17.91 -5.75 3.80
N VAL A 193 17.54 -5.39 2.57
CA VAL A 193 16.37 -5.95 1.87
C VAL A 193 16.54 -7.45 1.58
N GLU A 194 17.75 -7.91 1.27
CA GLU A 194 18.05 -9.33 1.05
C GLU A 194 17.78 -10.21 2.28
N HIS A 195 17.85 -9.62 3.47
CA HIS A 195 17.56 -10.28 4.75
C HIS A 195 16.25 -9.80 5.36
N TRP A 196 15.35 -9.26 4.54
CA TRP A 196 14.08 -8.75 5.04
C TRP A 196 13.05 -9.87 5.17
N PRO A 197 12.50 -10.17 6.37
CA PRO A 197 11.66 -11.34 6.56
C PRO A 197 10.29 -11.18 5.90
N LYS A 198 9.73 -12.32 5.47
CA LYS A 198 8.41 -12.36 4.83
C LYS A 198 7.34 -11.85 5.78
N ASN A 199 6.56 -10.85 5.33
CA ASN A 199 5.53 -10.22 6.16
C ASN A 199 6.04 -9.65 7.49
N ALA A 200 7.28 -9.16 7.56
CA ALA A 200 7.91 -8.61 8.78
C ALA A 200 6.98 -7.77 9.66
N THR A 201 6.15 -6.90 9.08
CA THR A 201 5.24 -6.02 9.84
C THR A 201 4.07 -6.76 10.52
N GLN A 202 3.74 -7.98 10.08
CA GLN A 202 2.63 -8.78 10.61
C GLN A 202 3.07 -9.82 11.64
N VAL A 203 4.31 -10.34 11.52
CA VAL A 203 4.89 -11.32 12.43
C VAL A 203 5.04 -10.69 13.83
N PRO A 204 4.56 -11.33 14.90
CA PRO A 204 4.67 -10.81 16.27
C PRO A 204 6.10 -10.47 16.68
N ASP A 205 7.06 -11.34 16.38
CA ASP A 205 8.46 -11.23 16.81
C ASP A 205 9.19 -10.02 16.21
N TYR A 206 8.76 -9.56 15.03
CA TYR A 206 9.32 -8.40 14.35
C TYR A 206 8.54 -7.10 14.62
N ARG A 207 7.44 -7.18 15.39
CA ARG A 207 6.53 -6.04 15.58
C ARG A 207 7.13 -5.02 16.55
N GLY A 208 7.23 -3.77 16.08
CA GLY A 208 7.73 -2.65 16.90
C GLY A 208 9.25 -2.51 16.90
N LEU A 209 9.98 -3.49 16.35
CA LEU A 209 11.42 -3.42 16.16
C LEU A 209 11.80 -2.42 15.07
N SER A 210 12.98 -1.82 15.21
CA SER A 210 13.60 -1.00 14.17
C SER A 210 14.01 -1.85 12.97
N VAL A 211 14.25 -1.21 11.82
CA VAL A 211 14.66 -1.91 10.59
C VAL A 211 15.97 -2.69 10.80
N LYS A 212 16.93 -2.12 11.55
CA LYS A 212 18.22 -2.77 11.84
C LYS A 212 18.05 -3.99 12.75
N GLU A 213 17.20 -3.89 13.77
CA GLU A 213 16.88 -5.02 14.66
C GLU A 213 16.15 -6.14 13.91
N ILE A 214 15.20 -5.80 13.02
CA ILE A 214 14.52 -6.80 12.18
C ILE A 214 15.52 -7.56 11.32
N VAL A 215 16.43 -6.87 10.65
CA VAL A 215 17.44 -7.50 9.78
C VAL A 215 18.40 -8.37 10.60
N ARG A 216 18.81 -7.92 11.78
CA ARG A 216 19.64 -8.70 12.71
C ARG A 216 18.92 -9.98 13.14
N LEU A 217 17.70 -9.86 13.64
CA LEU A 217 16.91 -11.01 14.10
C LEU A 217 16.58 -11.96 12.93
N SER A 218 16.31 -11.44 11.74
CA SER A 218 16.08 -12.26 10.54
C SER A 218 17.32 -13.08 10.15
N LYS A 219 18.53 -12.52 10.34
CA LYS A 219 19.79 -13.25 10.14
C LYS A 219 20.00 -14.31 11.21
N GLU A 220 19.77 -13.97 12.47
CA GLU A 220 19.88 -14.89 13.62
C GLU A 220 18.91 -16.08 13.47
N ASN A 221 17.67 -15.80 13.05
CA ASN A 221 16.62 -16.80 12.81
C ASN A 221 16.77 -17.56 11.49
N LYS A 222 17.80 -17.25 10.67
CA LYS A 222 18.05 -17.86 9.35
C LYS A 222 16.81 -17.84 8.45
N GLU A 223 16.05 -16.75 8.49
CA GLU A 223 14.86 -16.59 7.67
C GLU A 223 15.22 -16.67 6.18
N PRO A 224 14.34 -17.25 5.34
CA PRO A 224 14.61 -17.35 3.91
C PRO A 224 14.67 -15.95 3.28
N ARG A 225 15.64 -15.76 2.39
CA ARG A 225 15.77 -14.53 1.60
C ARG A 225 14.48 -14.26 0.80
N PRO A 226 14.11 -13.00 0.54
CA PRO A 226 13.06 -12.68 -0.41
C PRO A 226 13.39 -13.19 -1.81
N ALA A 227 12.35 -13.57 -2.56
CA ALA A 227 12.48 -13.91 -3.97
C ALA A 227 13.11 -12.74 -4.77
N LEU A 228 13.90 -13.04 -5.81
CA LEU A 228 14.58 -12.07 -6.66
C LEU A 228 13.61 -11.06 -7.27
N ARG A 229 12.38 -11.47 -7.63
CA ARG A 229 11.34 -10.53 -8.09
C ARG A 229 10.98 -9.48 -7.04
N THR A 230 10.99 -9.85 -5.76
CA THR A 230 10.76 -8.93 -4.64
C THR A 230 11.96 -8.00 -4.47
N LEU A 231 13.18 -8.52 -4.53
CA LEU A 231 14.41 -7.72 -4.50
C LEU A 231 14.44 -6.69 -5.64
N LYS A 232 14.12 -7.11 -6.87
CA LYS A 232 13.99 -6.21 -8.03
C LYS A 232 12.95 -5.13 -7.81
N LYS A 233 11.79 -5.44 -7.21
CA LYS A 233 10.79 -4.41 -6.87
C LYS A 233 11.36 -3.37 -5.92
N HIS A 234 12.08 -3.78 -4.88
CA HIS A 234 12.75 -2.86 -3.96
C HIS A 234 13.78 -2.00 -4.69
N TRP A 235 14.62 -2.62 -5.53
CA TRP A 235 15.58 -1.92 -6.39
C TRP A 235 14.88 -0.88 -7.27
N ASP A 236 13.82 -1.26 -7.98
CA ASP A 236 13.06 -0.38 -8.87
C ASP A 236 12.43 0.80 -8.09
N ARG A 237 11.86 0.55 -6.90
CA ARG A 237 11.27 1.60 -6.06
C ARG A 237 12.34 2.58 -5.54
N LEU A 238 13.50 2.06 -5.14
CA LEU A 238 14.60 2.88 -4.67
C LEU A 238 15.17 3.72 -5.83
N ASN A 239 15.37 3.11 -7.01
CA ASN A 239 15.84 3.80 -8.21
C ASN A 239 14.90 4.92 -8.68
N VAL A 240 13.58 4.71 -8.60
CA VAL A 240 12.59 5.76 -8.90
C VAL A 240 12.73 6.94 -7.94
N PHE A 241 12.97 6.68 -6.66
CA PHE A 241 13.16 7.74 -5.66
C PHE A 241 14.48 8.48 -5.85
N THR A 242 15.59 7.79 -6.07
CA THR A 242 16.91 8.41 -6.25
C THR A 242 16.98 9.19 -7.56
N THR A 243 16.38 8.67 -8.65
CA THR A 243 16.20 9.42 -9.89
C THR A 243 15.37 10.69 -9.66
N TRP A 244 14.32 10.61 -8.84
CA TRP A 244 13.53 11.79 -8.48
C TRP A 244 14.37 12.80 -7.68
N LEU A 245 15.21 12.36 -6.73
CA LEU A 245 16.12 13.25 -6.00
C LEU A 245 17.10 13.97 -6.93
N THR A 246 17.68 13.26 -7.91
CA THR A 246 18.56 13.85 -8.93
C THR A 246 17.81 14.91 -9.75
N LYS A 247 16.59 14.62 -10.21
CA LYS A 247 15.75 15.58 -10.94
C LYS A 247 15.35 16.81 -10.12
N GLN A 248 15.31 16.69 -8.78
CA GLN A 248 15.06 17.81 -7.88
C GLN A 248 16.34 18.59 -7.54
N GLY A 249 17.48 18.25 -8.13
CA GLY A 249 18.78 18.86 -7.83
C GLY A 249 19.26 18.59 -6.39
N LEU A 250 18.75 17.53 -5.75
CA LEU A 250 19.19 17.13 -4.41
C LEU A 250 20.41 16.22 -4.45
N LEU A 251 20.55 15.45 -5.52
CA LEU A 251 21.70 14.60 -5.82
C LEU A 251 22.27 15.01 -7.16
N GLN A 252 23.60 15.00 -7.30
CA GLN A 252 24.25 15.23 -8.58
C GLN A 252 24.21 13.98 -9.48
N HIS A 253 24.39 12.80 -8.89
CA HIS A 253 24.35 11.52 -9.59
C HIS A 253 23.38 10.56 -8.90
N ASN A 254 22.85 9.59 -9.65
CA ASN A 254 21.94 8.58 -9.10
C ASN A 254 22.75 7.44 -8.46
N PRO A 255 22.69 7.23 -7.12
CA PRO A 255 23.47 6.20 -6.43
C PRO A 255 23.09 4.77 -6.84
N MET A 256 21.91 4.56 -7.40
CA MET A 256 21.48 3.24 -7.91
C MET A 256 22.14 2.88 -9.25
N GLY A 257 22.78 3.84 -9.94
CA GLY A 257 23.40 3.58 -11.24
C GLY A 257 24.59 2.62 -11.20
N ALA A 258 25.24 2.48 -10.04
CA ALA A 258 26.38 1.58 -9.81
C ALA A 258 25.98 0.27 -9.12
N ILE A 259 24.68 0.04 -8.89
CA ILE A 259 24.16 -1.17 -8.25
C ILE A 259 23.50 -2.03 -9.31
N GLU A 260 24.02 -3.24 -9.50
CA GLU A 260 23.46 -4.18 -10.46
C GLU A 260 21.99 -4.47 -10.15
N GLN A 261 21.18 -4.41 -11.20
CA GLN A 261 19.78 -4.80 -11.14
C GLN A 261 19.69 -6.33 -11.32
N PRO A 262 18.87 -7.03 -10.53
CA PRO A 262 18.57 -8.43 -10.82
C PRO A 262 18.01 -8.58 -12.24
N SER A 263 18.67 -9.40 -13.07
CA SER A 263 18.30 -9.57 -14.48
C SER A 263 16.98 -10.33 -14.62
N GLU A 264 16.18 -10.04 -15.66
CA GLU A 264 14.91 -10.75 -15.89
C GLU A 264 15.13 -12.25 -16.07
N HIS A 265 16.21 -12.66 -16.76
CA HIS A 265 16.58 -14.07 -16.94
C HIS A 265 16.78 -14.80 -15.60
N THR A 266 17.52 -14.22 -14.66
CA THR A 266 17.76 -14.85 -13.35
C THR A 266 16.49 -14.91 -12.50
N ILE A 267 15.64 -13.90 -12.60
CA ILE A 267 14.35 -13.87 -11.91
C ILE A 267 13.40 -14.93 -12.45
N ASP A 268 13.38 -15.12 -13.77
CA ASP A 268 12.49 -16.08 -14.41
C ASP A 268 12.93 -17.52 -14.12
N ALA A 269 14.24 -17.79 -14.09
CA ALA A 269 14.79 -19.08 -13.65
C ALA A 269 14.40 -19.40 -12.19
N GLU A 270 14.45 -18.43 -11.28
CA GLU A 270 13.98 -18.64 -9.89
C GLU A 270 12.45 -18.80 -9.80
N ALA A 271 11.71 -18.24 -10.76
CA ALA A 271 10.25 -18.25 -10.79
C ALA A 271 9.64 -19.48 -11.48
N GLU A 272 10.43 -20.52 -11.78
CA GLU A 272 10.00 -21.81 -12.39
C GLU A 272 8.79 -22.45 -11.68
N SER A 273 8.49 -22.02 -10.45
CA SER A 273 7.32 -22.42 -9.66
C SER A 273 5.95 -21.89 -10.16
N ARG A 274 5.87 -21.21 -11.32
CA ARG A 274 4.61 -20.74 -11.93
C ARG A 274 4.18 -21.56 -13.15
N ARG A 275 4.50 -22.85 -13.15
CA ARG A 275 4.10 -23.76 -14.21
C ARG A 275 2.57 -23.85 -14.36
N PRO A 276 2.05 -24.23 -15.54
CA PRO A 276 0.66 -24.67 -15.66
C PRO A 276 0.39 -25.91 -14.79
N PHE A 277 -0.88 -26.17 -14.49
CA PHE A 277 -1.30 -27.47 -13.95
C PHE A 277 -0.89 -28.60 -14.91
N SER A 278 -0.57 -29.77 -14.37
CA SER A 278 -0.56 -31.00 -15.17
C SER A 278 -2.00 -31.47 -15.47
N HIS A 279 -2.16 -32.43 -16.38
CA HIS A 279 -3.47 -33.02 -16.66
C HIS A 279 -4.05 -33.69 -15.41
N GLU A 280 -3.22 -34.42 -14.66
CA GLU A 280 -3.64 -35.13 -13.44
C GLU A 280 -3.98 -34.17 -12.30
N GLU A 281 -3.22 -33.09 -12.15
CA GLU A 281 -3.56 -32.04 -11.18
C GLU A 281 -4.87 -31.36 -11.54
N LEU A 282 -5.10 -31.05 -12.82
CA LEU A 282 -6.35 -30.42 -13.24
C LEU A 282 -7.55 -31.37 -13.03
N LYS A 283 -7.39 -32.66 -13.33
CA LYS A 283 -8.38 -33.69 -12.99
C LYS A 283 -8.64 -33.77 -11.49
N ALA A 284 -7.62 -33.72 -10.65
CA ALA A 284 -7.79 -33.70 -9.20
C ALA A 284 -8.55 -32.44 -8.74
N VAL A 285 -8.23 -31.27 -9.31
CA VAL A 285 -8.92 -30.00 -9.03
C VAL A 285 -10.41 -30.05 -9.40
N PHE A 286 -10.77 -30.68 -10.52
CA PHE A 286 -12.15 -30.81 -10.98
C PHE A 286 -12.79 -32.16 -10.62
N GLY A 287 -12.15 -32.95 -9.77
CA GLY A 287 -12.65 -34.25 -9.31
C GLY A 287 -13.82 -34.14 -8.32
N PRO A 288 -14.21 -35.24 -7.66
CA PRO A 288 -15.39 -35.28 -6.78
C PRO A 288 -15.37 -34.26 -5.63
N ALA A 289 -14.19 -33.88 -5.15
CA ALA A 289 -14.03 -32.87 -4.11
C ALA A 289 -14.43 -31.46 -4.57
N PHE A 290 -14.33 -31.17 -5.88
CA PHE A 290 -14.67 -29.88 -6.47
C PHE A 290 -16.13 -29.53 -6.20
N SER A 291 -17.07 -30.40 -6.58
CA SER A 291 -18.51 -30.15 -6.43
C SER A 291 -18.90 -29.84 -4.99
N ARG A 292 -18.35 -30.61 -4.03
CA ARG A 292 -18.59 -30.39 -2.59
C ARG A 292 -18.04 -29.04 -2.11
N TRP A 293 -16.82 -28.68 -2.51
CA TRP A 293 -16.20 -27.42 -2.11
C TRP A 293 -16.86 -26.19 -2.78
N ALA A 294 -17.23 -26.36 -4.06
CA ALA A 294 -17.77 -25.34 -4.93
C ALA A 294 -19.24 -25.02 -4.62
N ALA A 295 -20.05 -26.01 -4.21
CA ALA A 295 -21.45 -25.84 -3.81
C ALA A 295 -21.66 -24.83 -2.67
N LYS A 296 -20.61 -24.52 -1.89
CA LYS A 296 -20.72 -23.55 -0.79
C LYS A 296 -20.97 -22.12 -1.28
N TRP A 297 -20.39 -21.72 -2.41
CA TRP A 297 -20.48 -20.35 -2.91
C TRP A 297 -20.41 -20.28 -4.44
N PRO A 298 -21.24 -19.44 -5.09
CA PRO A 298 -21.26 -19.34 -6.54
C PRO A 298 -19.90 -18.95 -7.16
N HIS A 299 -19.13 -18.09 -6.49
CA HIS A 299 -17.81 -17.69 -6.97
C HIS A 299 -16.77 -18.81 -6.93
N ARG A 300 -16.96 -19.85 -6.11
CA ARG A 300 -16.05 -21.02 -6.11
C ARG A 300 -16.31 -21.90 -7.31
N TYR A 301 -17.58 -22.09 -7.64
CA TYR A 301 -17.97 -22.86 -8.81
C TYR A 301 -17.68 -22.08 -10.10
N TRP A 302 -18.46 -21.04 -10.37
CA TRP A 302 -18.40 -20.32 -11.63
C TRP A 302 -17.12 -19.50 -11.76
N GLY A 303 -16.57 -18.99 -10.66
CA GLY A 303 -15.31 -18.27 -10.72
C GLY A 303 -14.15 -19.14 -11.19
N VAL A 304 -14.09 -20.42 -10.78
CA VAL A 304 -13.05 -21.36 -11.21
C VAL A 304 -13.30 -21.85 -12.64
N VAL A 305 -14.54 -22.21 -12.97
CA VAL A 305 -14.94 -22.64 -14.33
C VAL A 305 -14.64 -21.54 -15.36
N LEU A 306 -15.10 -20.31 -15.12
CA LEU A 306 -14.80 -19.17 -16.01
C LEU A 306 -13.30 -18.88 -16.07
N GLY A 307 -12.57 -19.03 -14.96
CA GLY A 307 -11.12 -18.86 -14.93
C GLY A 307 -10.38 -19.83 -15.85
N LEU A 308 -10.81 -21.09 -15.89
CA LEU A 308 -10.26 -22.13 -16.77
C LEU A 308 -10.53 -21.81 -18.25
N TYR A 309 -11.78 -21.50 -18.60
CA TYR A 309 -12.23 -21.35 -20.00
C TYR A 309 -12.08 -19.94 -20.59
N SER A 310 -11.41 -19.02 -19.91
CA SER A 310 -11.12 -17.68 -20.46
C SER A 310 -9.69 -17.22 -20.25
N GLY A 311 -8.97 -17.89 -19.36
CA GLY A 311 -7.70 -17.42 -18.82
C GLY A 311 -7.81 -16.06 -18.12
N ALA A 312 -9.00 -15.53 -17.83
CA ALA A 312 -9.16 -14.22 -17.21
C ALA A 312 -8.52 -14.18 -15.81
N ARG A 313 -8.02 -13.00 -15.41
CA ARG A 313 -7.40 -12.86 -14.08
C ARG A 313 -8.47 -13.03 -13.00
N VAL A 314 -8.10 -13.55 -11.82
CA VAL A 314 -9.05 -13.78 -10.72
C VAL A 314 -9.87 -12.54 -10.36
N ALA A 315 -9.28 -11.35 -10.42
CA ALA A 315 -9.99 -10.10 -10.16
C ALA A 315 -10.95 -9.70 -11.30
N GLU A 316 -10.62 -10.04 -12.56
CA GLU A 316 -11.48 -9.81 -13.72
C GLU A 316 -12.74 -10.69 -13.63
N VAL A 317 -12.58 -11.97 -13.29
CA VAL A 317 -13.71 -12.89 -13.07
C VAL A 317 -14.53 -12.49 -11.86
N ALA A 318 -13.87 -12.27 -10.71
CA ALA A 318 -14.52 -11.97 -9.44
C ALA A 318 -15.37 -10.68 -9.44
N GLN A 319 -15.09 -9.74 -10.35
CA GLN A 319 -15.83 -8.49 -10.45
C GLN A 319 -16.93 -8.49 -11.52
N LEU A 320 -17.14 -9.58 -12.27
CA LEU A 320 -18.18 -9.59 -13.31
C LEU A 320 -19.57 -9.26 -12.74
N SER A 321 -20.31 -8.49 -13.52
CA SER A 321 -21.71 -8.13 -13.25
C SER A 321 -22.63 -8.77 -14.28
N VAL A 322 -23.93 -8.82 -13.97
CA VAL A 322 -24.96 -9.29 -14.91
C VAL A 322 -24.93 -8.47 -16.21
N ALA A 323 -24.67 -7.16 -16.11
CA ALA A 323 -24.59 -6.26 -17.26
C ALA A 323 -23.33 -6.48 -18.12
N ASP A 324 -22.32 -7.20 -17.61
CA ASP A 324 -21.14 -7.54 -18.40
C ASP A 324 -21.41 -8.76 -19.30
N VAL A 325 -22.46 -9.56 -19.05
CA VAL A 325 -22.85 -10.72 -19.87
C VAL A 325 -23.70 -10.24 -21.03
N LEU A 326 -23.20 -10.42 -22.25
CA LEU A 326 -23.79 -9.89 -23.48
C LEU A 326 -23.80 -10.96 -24.58
N PHE A 327 -24.67 -10.75 -25.56
CA PHE A 327 -24.62 -11.44 -26.85
C PHE A 327 -24.06 -10.46 -27.89
N VAL A 328 -23.02 -10.89 -28.62
CA VAL A 328 -22.44 -10.15 -29.74
C VAL A 328 -22.57 -11.08 -30.94
N GLU A 329 -23.31 -10.67 -31.97
CA GLU A 329 -23.59 -11.52 -33.15
C GLU A 329 -24.05 -12.93 -32.75
N ASP A 330 -25.03 -13.00 -31.84
CA ASP A 330 -25.59 -14.23 -31.27
C ASP A 330 -24.62 -15.11 -30.46
N VAL A 331 -23.36 -14.71 -30.29
CA VAL A 331 -22.40 -15.40 -29.43
C VAL A 331 -22.49 -14.88 -28.00
N PRO A 332 -22.82 -15.73 -27.01
CA PRO A 332 -22.80 -15.33 -25.61
C PRO A 332 -21.37 -15.15 -25.13
N GLY A 333 -21.16 -14.14 -24.28
CA GLY A 333 -19.87 -13.89 -23.66
C GLY A 333 -19.95 -12.84 -22.59
N TYR A 334 -18.80 -12.32 -22.18
CA TYR A 334 -18.76 -11.26 -21.19
C TYR A 334 -17.66 -10.24 -21.43
N VAL A 335 -17.95 -9.01 -21.07
CA VAL A 335 -17.06 -7.87 -21.22
C VAL A 335 -16.20 -7.71 -19.97
N ILE A 336 -14.88 -7.74 -20.16
CA ILE A 336 -13.92 -7.36 -19.13
C ILE A 336 -13.63 -5.86 -19.32
N THR A 337 -14.10 -5.03 -18.39
CA THR A 337 -13.95 -3.56 -18.46
C THR A 337 -13.80 -2.90 -17.09
N HIS A 338 -13.37 -1.64 -17.10
CA HIS A 338 -13.27 -0.75 -15.94
C HIS A 338 -14.50 0.13 -15.70
N LYS A 339 -15.45 0.18 -16.66
CA LYS A 339 -16.48 1.26 -16.70
C LYS A 339 -17.53 1.17 -15.58
N ILE A 340 -17.74 0.01 -14.96
CA ILE A 340 -18.69 -0.11 -13.84
C ILE A 340 -18.02 0.35 -12.54
N LYS A 341 -18.71 1.18 -11.75
CA LYS A 341 -18.24 1.68 -10.45
C LYS A 341 -17.73 0.51 -9.58
N GLY A 342 -16.41 0.47 -9.36
CA GLY A 342 -15.74 -0.59 -8.59
C GLY A 342 -14.97 -1.63 -9.41
N ASN A 343 -15.05 -1.63 -10.74
CA ASN A 343 -14.24 -2.51 -11.58
C ASN A 343 -12.82 -1.96 -11.76
N LYS A 344 -11.83 -2.83 -11.61
CA LYS A 344 -10.43 -2.53 -11.89
C LYS A 344 -9.88 -3.61 -12.81
N VAL A 345 -9.41 -3.21 -13.99
CA VAL A 345 -8.52 -4.02 -14.81
C VAL A 345 -7.09 -3.50 -14.64
N LYS A 346 -6.09 -4.32 -14.93
CA LYS A 346 -4.69 -3.96 -14.67
C LYS A 346 -4.17 -2.91 -15.66
N ASN A 347 -4.55 -3.03 -16.95
CA ASN A 347 -4.07 -2.20 -18.06
C ASN A 347 -5.23 -1.83 -19.02
N PRO A 348 -5.20 -0.68 -19.71
CA PRO A 348 -6.19 -0.31 -20.73
C PRO A 348 -6.37 -1.36 -21.84
N SER A 349 -5.30 -2.04 -22.25
CA SER A 349 -5.31 -3.12 -23.25
C SER A 349 -5.96 -4.42 -22.79
N SER A 350 -6.39 -4.51 -21.53
CA SER A 350 -7.09 -5.69 -21.01
C SER A 350 -8.61 -5.63 -21.21
N LYS A 351 -9.13 -4.52 -21.73
CA LYS A 351 -10.53 -4.41 -22.13
C LYS A 351 -10.80 -5.33 -23.31
N ARG A 352 -11.78 -6.21 -23.19
CA ARG A 352 -12.16 -7.17 -24.23
C ARG A 352 -13.54 -7.76 -23.96
N PHE A 353 -14.26 -8.13 -25.00
CA PHE A 353 -15.33 -9.13 -24.91
C PHE A 353 -14.69 -10.51 -24.88
N VAL A 354 -15.09 -11.46 -24.05
CA VAL A 354 -14.59 -12.84 -24.06
C VAL A 354 -15.76 -13.76 -24.44
N PRO A 355 -15.68 -14.50 -25.56
CA PRO A 355 -16.71 -15.47 -25.91
C PRO A 355 -16.76 -16.58 -24.85
N MET A 356 -17.96 -17.08 -24.59
CA MET A 356 -18.16 -18.16 -23.64
C MET A 356 -17.82 -19.51 -24.30
N ALA A 357 -17.00 -20.34 -23.64
CA ALA A 357 -16.72 -21.67 -24.15
C ALA A 357 -17.97 -22.57 -24.04
N GLN A 358 -18.15 -23.49 -24.99
CA GLN A 358 -19.29 -24.39 -25.02
C GLN A 358 -19.49 -25.18 -23.70
N PRO A 359 -18.44 -25.74 -23.06
CA PRO A 359 -18.61 -26.43 -21.77
C PRO A 359 -19.16 -25.54 -20.64
N VAL A 360 -18.98 -24.21 -20.71
CA VAL A 360 -19.54 -23.26 -19.73
C VAL A 360 -21.02 -23.02 -20.00
N ILE A 361 -21.42 -22.98 -21.28
CA ILE A 361 -22.80 -22.85 -21.70
C ILE A 361 -23.57 -24.11 -21.31
N ASP A 362 -23.04 -25.28 -21.66
CA ASP A 362 -23.63 -26.60 -21.39
C ASP A 362 -23.75 -26.86 -19.88
N ALA A 363 -22.77 -26.39 -19.11
CA ALA A 363 -22.84 -26.46 -17.65
C ALA A 363 -23.97 -25.61 -17.05
N GLY A 364 -24.61 -24.70 -17.79
CA GLY A 364 -25.79 -23.94 -17.34
C GLY A 364 -25.48 -22.54 -16.79
N PHE A 365 -24.37 -21.91 -17.18
CA PHE A 365 -23.98 -20.59 -16.63
C PHE A 365 -25.00 -19.49 -16.90
N LEU A 366 -25.63 -19.48 -18.08
CA LEU A 366 -26.65 -18.48 -18.41
C LEU A 366 -27.87 -18.58 -17.48
N GLY A 367 -28.26 -19.78 -17.06
CA GLY A 367 -29.31 -19.98 -16.05
C GLY A 367 -28.96 -19.34 -14.71
N TYR A 368 -27.70 -19.50 -14.26
CA TYR A 368 -27.21 -18.81 -13.05
C TYR A 368 -27.25 -17.29 -13.18
N VAL A 369 -26.87 -16.73 -14.35
CA VAL A 369 -26.92 -15.28 -14.59
C VAL A 369 -28.34 -14.74 -14.42
N GLU A 370 -29.34 -15.46 -14.93
CA GLU A 370 -30.75 -15.08 -14.80
C GLU A 370 -31.27 -15.23 -13.36
N GLU A 371 -30.81 -16.21 -12.59
CA GLU A 371 -31.12 -16.29 -11.15
C GLU A 371 -30.58 -15.08 -10.36
N VAL A 372 -29.36 -14.63 -10.67
CA VAL A 372 -28.78 -13.42 -10.07
C VAL A 372 -29.59 -12.18 -10.46
N ARG A 373 -30.01 -12.09 -11.73
CA ARG A 373 -30.85 -11.00 -12.24
C ARG A 373 -32.20 -10.97 -11.54
N ALA A 374 -32.87 -12.12 -11.42
CA ALA A 374 -34.14 -12.27 -10.72
C ALA A 374 -34.05 -11.91 -9.23
N ALA A 375 -32.90 -12.17 -8.60
CA ALA A 375 -32.64 -11.75 -7.22
C ALA A 375 -32.42 -10.23 -7.04
N GLY A 376 -32.44 -9.45 -8.13
CA GLY A 376 -32.21 -8.00 -8.12
C GLY A 376 -30.76 -7.61 -7.79
N LEU A 377 -29.82 -8.54 -8.00
CA LEU A 377 -28.39 -8.35 -7.71
C LEU A 377 -27.65 -7.92 -8.98
N THR A 378 -26.67 -7.04 -8.81
CA THR A 378 -25.90 -6.50 -9.94
C THR A 378 -24.65 -7.31 -10.25
N ARG A 379 -23.98 -7.83 -9.21
CA ARG A 379 -22.76 -8.63 -9.33
C ARG A 379 -23.10 -10.10 -9.52
N LEU A 380 -22.37 -10.78 -10.41
CA LEU A 380 -22.45 -12.24 -10.54
C LEU A 380 -21.97 -12.95 -9.27
N PHE A 381 -21.07 -12.33 -8.49
CA PHE A 381 -20.54 -12.91 -7.26
C PHE A 381 -20.78 -11.98 -6.07
N PRO A 382 -22.04 -11.83 -5.64
CA PRO A 382 -22.44 -10.80 -4.67
C PRO A 382 -21.94 -11.09 -3.24
N ASN A 383 -21.54 -12.33 -2.95
CA ASN A 383 -20.99 -12.73 -1.64
C ASN A 383 -19.50 -12.40 -1.48
N LEU A 384 -18.80 -11.98 -2.55
CA LEU A 384 -17.41 -11.57 -2.46
C LEU A 384 -17.29 -10.18 -1.79
N PRO A 385 -16.38 -10.00 -0.82
CA PRO A 385 -16.17 -8.71 -0.16
C PRO A 385 -15.37 -7.79 -1.07
N GLY A 386 -16.04 -6.91 -1.81
CA GLY A 386 -15.38 -5.77 -2.46
C GLY A 386 -15.86 -4.43 -1.94
N GLY A 387 -15.20 -3.36 -2.38
CA GLY A 387 -15.53 -1.97 -2.02
C GLY A 387 -14.66 -1.37 -0.90
N ASN A 388 -14.11 -2.17 0.02
CA ASN A 388 -13.36 -1.66 1.19
C ASN A 388 -11.83 -1.53 0.94
N GLY A 389 -11.43 -1.22 -0.30
CA GLY A 389 -10.01 -1.16 -0.70
C GLY A 389 -9.34 -2.51 -0.97
N LEU A 390 -10.04 -3.63 -0.79
CA LEU A 390 -9.60 -4.98 -1.18
C LEU A 390 -10.12 -5.35 -2.57
N SER A 391 -9.30 -6.07 -3.34
CA SER A 391 -9.68 -6.62 -4.65
C SER A 391 -10.71 -7.76 -4.48
N TYR A 392 -11.78 -7.75 -5.28
CA TYR A 392 -12.80 -8.81 -5.33
C TYR A 392 -12.18 -10.21 -5.50
N GLY A 393 -11.05 -10.31 -6.21
CA GLY A 393 -10.38 -11.58 -6.47
C GLY A 393 -9.62 -12.16 -5.27
N ARG A 394 -9.35 -11.39 -4.20
CA ARG A 394 -8.51 -11.85 -3.09
C ARG A 394 -9.11 -13.05 -2.35
N GLN A 395 -10.42 -13.01 -2.08
CA GLN A 395 -11.08 -14.10 -1.35
C GLN A 395 -11.16 -15.37 -2.21
N LEU A 396 -11.57 -15.26 -3.47
CA LEU A 396 -11.60 -16.39 -4.41
C LEU A 396 -10.21 -17.01 -4.56
N SER A 397 -9.18 -16.20 -4.82
CA SER A 397 -7.80 -16.69 -4.95
C SER A 397 -7.35 -17.45 -3.70
N ARG A 398 -7.61 -16.92 -2.50
CA ARG A 398 -7.21 -17.58 -1.25
C ARG A 398 -7.99 -18.88 -1.03
N GLN A 399 -9.29 -18.89 -1.29
CA GLN A 399 -10.11 -20.08 -1.14
C GLN A 399 -9.71 -21.18 -2.13
N PHE A 400 -9.42 -20.82 -3.38
CA PHE A 400 -8.96 -21.76 -4.40
C PHE A 400 -7.56 -22.29 -4.08
N SER A 401 -6.61 -21.43 -3.70
CA SER A 401 -5.27 -21.88 -3.26
C SER A 401 -5.33 -22.80 -2.05
N ALA A 402 -6.26 -22.59 -1.11
CA ALA A 402 -6.46 -23.52 0.00
C ALA A 402 -7.08 -24.85 -0.46
N PHE A 403 -7.99 -24.81 -1.43
CA PHE A 403 -8.61 -26.01 -1.99
C PHE A 403 -7.62 -26.89 -2.75
N ILE A 404 -6.84 -26.35 -3.67
CA ILE A 404 -5.88 -27.16 -4.47
C ILE A 404 -4.83 -27.84 -3.58
N LYS A 405 -4.47 -27.25 -2.43
CA LYS A 405 -3.61 -27.89 -1.42
C LYS A 405 -4.22 -29.15 -0.84
N THR A 406 -5.53 -29.18 -0.63
CA THR A 406 -6.24 -30.39 -0.20
C THR A 406 -6.29 -31.47 -1.30
N GLN A 407 -5.98 -31.11 -2.54
CA GLN A 407 -5.87 -32.02 -3.68
C GLN A 407 -4.42 -32.46 -3.94
N GLY A 408 -3.48 -32.19 -3.00
CA GLY A 408 -2.07 -32.55 -3.14
C GLY A 408 -1.21 -31.53 -3.89
N ILE A 409 -1.74 -30.35 -4.21
CA ILE A 409 -1.02 -29.30 -4.97
C ILE A 409 -0.61 -28.18 -4.01
N ASP A 410 0.57 -28.34 -3.40
CA ASP A 410 1.11 -27.42 -2.40
C ASP A 410 2.34 -26.62 -2.86
N GLU A 411 2.83 -26.89 -4.08
CA GLU A 411 3.93 -26.20 -4.71
C GLU A 411 3.79 -24.66 -4.63
N PRO A 412 4.83 -23.94 -4.17
CA PRO A 412 4.79 -22.48 -4.11
C PRO A 412 4.52 -21.85 -5.48
N GLY A 413 3.57 -20.92 -5.56
CA GLY A 413 3.25 -20.25 -6.83
C GLY A 413 2.03 -20.84 -7.55
N MET A 414 1.61 -22.05 -7.19
CA MET A 414 0.36 -22.64 -7.66
C MET A 414 -0.86 -21.93 -7.06
N GLY A 415 -1.92 -21.79 -7.87
CA GLY A 415 -3.11 -21.05 -7.50
C GLY A 415 -3.98 -20.72 -8.71
N PHE A 416 -4.85 -19.72 -8.56
CA PHE A 416 -5.84 -19.39 -9.61
C PHE A 416 -5.19 -19.04 -10.95
N HIS A 417 -4.00 -18.44 -10.96
CA HIS A 417 -3.31 -18.08 -12.21
C HIS A 417 -2.81 -19.29 -13.01
N ALA A 418 -2.61 -20.44 -12.36
CA ALA A 418 -2.22 -21.67 -13.05
C ALA A 418 -3.31 -22.16 -14.02
N LEU A 419 -4.59 -21.79 -13.82
CA LEU A 419 -5.67 -22.03 -14.79
C LEU A 419 -5.42 -21.29 -16.11
N ARG A 420 -4.97 -20.03 -16.04
CA ARG A 420 -4.61 -19.25 -17.22
C ARG A 420 -3.40 -19.83 -17.92
N HIS A 421 -2.36 -20.19 -17.16
CA HIS A 421 -1.17 -20.83 -17.74
C HIS A 421 -1.57 -22.13 -18.45
N TYR A 422 -2.44 -22.94 -17.83
CA TYR A 422 -2.96 -24.16 -18.44
C TYR A 422 -3.62 -23.88 -19.79
N LEU A 423 -4.60 -22.95 -19.85
CA LEU A 423 -5.28 -22.59 -21.10
C LEU A 423 -4.30 -22.08 -22.17
N VAL A 424 -3.40 -21.16 -21.81
CA VAL A 424 -2.43 -20.58 -22.76
C VAL A 424 -1.49 -21.66 -23.30
N THR A 425 -0.95 -22.51 -22.44
CA THR A 425 -0.02 -23.58 -22.83
C THR A 425 -0.69 -24.61 -23.73
N HIS A 426 -1.94 -24.99 -23.45
CA HIS A 426 -2.65 -25.98 -24.28
C HIS A 426 -3.03 -25.39 -25.64
N LEU A 427 -3.55 -24.16 -25.68
CA LEU A 427 -3.86 -23.50 -26.95
C LEU A 427 -2.62 -23.30 -27.82
N ASP A 428 -1.49 -22.85 -27.24
CA ASP A 428 -0.25 -22.66 -28.00
C ASP A 428 0.24 -23.98 -28.61
N ARG A 429 0.19 -25.08 -27.85
CA ARG A 429 0.55 -26.42 -28.34
C ARG A 429 -0.41 -26.93 -29.42
N THR A 430 -1.72 -26.75 -29.26
CA THR A 430 -2.70 -27.18 -30.26
C THR A 430 -2.56 -26.39 -31.56
N LEU A 431 -2.42 -25.06 -31.48
CA LEU A 431 -2.20 -24.21 -32.65
C LEU A 431 -0.83 -24.48 -33.32
N GLN A 432 0.20 -24.84 -32.53
CA GLN A 432 1.48 -25.32 -33.07
C GLN A 432 1.31 -26.61 -33.86
N ALA A 433 0.55 -27.57 -33.36
CA ALA A 433 0.27 -28.82 -34.06
C ALA A 433 -0.47 -28.58 -35.39
N GLN A 434 -1.28 -27.52 -35.46
CA GLN A 434 -1.93 -27.04 -36.69
C GLN A 434 -1.01 -26.20 -37.60
N ARG A 435 0.30 -26.12 -37.28
CA ARG A 435 1.33 -25.38 -38.05
C ARG A 435 1.09 -23.87 -38.15
N MET A 436 0.35 -23.29 -37.21
CA MET A 436 0.17 -21.84 -37.12
C MET A 436 1.48 -21.17 -36.69
N LYS A 437 1.84 -20.04 -37.32
CA LYS A 437 3.09 -19.32 -37.03
C LYS A 437 3.03 -18.68 -35.64
N LEU A 438 4.19 -18.57 -34.98
CA LEU A 438 4.28 -18.05 -33.60
C LEU A 438 3.59 -16.70 -33.40
N GLY A 439 3.73 -15.77 -34.36
CA GLY A 439 3.06 -14.46 -34.31
C GLY A 439 1.54 -14.58 -34.25
N ASP A 440 0.96 -15.34 -35.17
CA ASP A 440 -0.48 -15.56 -35.29
C ASP A 440 -1.05 -16.29 -34.06
N ARG A 441 -0.30 -17.26 -33.52
CA ARG A 441 -0.68 -17.95 -32.26
C ARG A 441 -0.75 -16.99 -31.08
N ASN A 442 0.26 -16.13 -30.94
CA ASN A 442 0.34 -15.14 -29.86
C ASN A 442 -0.83 -14.14 -29.95
N GLU A 443 -1.21 -13.77 -31.17
CA GLU A 443 -2.34 -12.90 -31.44
C GLU A 443 -3.69 -13.56 -31.11
N ALA A 444 -3.94 -14.77 -31.62
CA ALA A 444 -5.17 -15.54 -31.35
C ALA A 444 -5.39 -15.77 -29.83
N ILE A 445 -4.35 -16.25 -29.13
CA ILE A 445 -4.40 -16.46 -27.67
C ILE A 445 -4.46 -15.11 -26.94
N GLY A 446 -3.75 -14.11 -27.44
CA GLY A 446 -3.70 -12.76 -26.88
C GLY A 446 -5.06 -12.08 -26.86
N ARG A 447 -5.88 -12.25 -27.90
CA ARG A 447 -7.24 -11.71 -28.03
C ARG A 447 -8.21 -12.31 -27.02
N ILE A 448 -8.08 -13.59 -26.71
CA ILE A 448 -8.90 -14.25 -25.67
C ILE A 448 -8.45 -13.81 -24.28
N THR A 449 -7.14 -13.84 -24.03
CA THR A 449 -6.61 -13.71 -22.68
C THR A 449 -6.35 -12.24 -22.27
N GLY A 450 -6.36 -11.29 -23.21
CA GLY A 450 -6.09 -9.87 -22.94
C GLY A 450 -4.61 -9.52 -22.87
N HIS A 451 -3.79 -10.21 -23.68
CA HIS A 451 -2.38 -9.88 -23.95
C HIS A 451 -2.16 -9.32 -25.35
N TYR A 452 -3.22 -9.17 -26.15
CA TYR A 452 -3.17 -8.48 -27.43
C TYR A 452 -3.15 -6.95 -27.24
N LYS A 453 -2.38 -6.26 -28.08
CA LYS A 453 -2.42 -4.81 -28.19
C LYS A 453 -3.07 -4.49 -29.53
N ILE A 454 -4.26 -3.88 -29.47
CA ILE A 454 -4.91 -3.33 -30.66
C ILE A 454 -3.94 -2.32 -31.30
N PRO A 455 -3.65 -2.43 -32.60
CA PRO A 455 -2.79 -1.47 -33.30
C PRO A 455 -3.30 -0.03 -33.13
N ASP A 456 -2.45 0.85 -32.62
CA ASP A 456 -2.75 2.27 -32.39
C ASP A 456 -2.48 3.07 -33.68
N THR A 457 -3.50 3.19 -34.54
CA THR A 457 -3.39 3.86 -35.84
C THR A 457 -4.29 5.09 -35.92
N THR A 458 -3.85 6.11 -36.67
CA THR A 458 -4.64 7.32 -36.93
C THR A 458 -6.00 7.02 -37.54
N LEU A 459 -6.06 6.01 -38.42
CA LEU A 459 -7.30 5.53 -39.04
C LEU A 459 -8.31 5.07 -37.99
N ARG A 460 -7.89 4.20 -37.05
CA ARG A 460 -8.76 3.69 -35.97
C ARG A 460 -9.17 4.80 -34.99
N ASN A 461 -8.23 5.69 -34.63
CA ASN A 461 -8.49 6.75 -33.65
C ASN A 461 -9.37 7.90 -34.19
N THR A 462 -9.39 8.12 -35.50
CA THR A 462 -10.01 9.32 -36.10
C THR A 462 -11.23 9.00 -36.95
N TYR A 463 -11.27 7.84 -37.61
CA TYR A 463 -12.29 7.53 -38.63
C TYR A 463 -13.20 6.35 -38.28
N VAL A 464 -12.82 5.49 -37.34
CA VAL A 464 -13.67 4.37 -36.91
C VAL A 464 -14.53 4.85 -35.73
N ASP A 465 -15.74 5.35 -36.03
CA ASP A 465 -16.69 5.77 -34.99
C ASP A 465 -17.49 4.57 -34.46
N GLU A 466 -16.97 3.98 -33.39
CA GLU A 466 -17.58 2.85 -32.70
C GLU A 466 -18.75 3.27 -31.77
N ARG A 467 -19.09 4.57 -31.66
CA ARG A 467 -20.08 5.07 -30.68
C ARG A 467 -21.55 4.84 -31.08
N GLY A 468 -21.80 4.40 -32.32
CA GLY A 468 -23.14 4.13 -32.84
C GLY A 468 -23.65 2.70 -32.63
N LEU A 469 -22.80 1.77 -32.17
CA LEU A 469 -23.18 0.36 -32.01
C LEU A 469 -23.68 0.08 -30.57
N PRO A 470 -24.64 -0.86 -30.40
CA PRO A 470 -25.12 -1.27 -29.08
C PRO A 470 -24.10 -2.09 -28.27
N ILE A 471 -22.86 -2.21 -28.76
CA ILE A 471 -21.75 -2.92 -28.15
C ILE A 471 -20.62 -1.94 -27.79
N PRO A 472 -19.85 -2.19 -26.71
CA PRO A 472 -18.75 -1.32 -26.35
C PRO A 472 -17.70 -1.22 -27.47
N SER A 473 -17.17 -0.03 -27.66
CA SER A 473 -16.26 0.31 -28.75
C SER A 473 -15.07 -0.64 -28.92
N PHE A 474 -14.45 -1.07 -27.81
CA PHE A 474 -13.30 -1.98 -27.79
C PHE A 474 -13.65 -3.46 -28.06
N VAL A 475 -14.91 -3.79 -28.35
CA VAL A 475 -15.29 -5.10 -28.85
C VAL A 475 -14.90 -5.14 -30.33
N GLU A 476 -14.25 -6.22 -30.76
CA GLU A 476 -13.83 -6.44 -32.16
C GLU A 476 -14.70 -7.58 -32.76
N PRO A 477 -15.97 -7.34 -33.14
CA PRO A 477 -16.87 -8.37 -33.67
C PRO A 477 -16.28 -9.11 -34.87
N GLU A 478 -15.51 -8.41 -35.71
CA GLU A 478 -14.85 -8.95 -36.89
C GLU A 478 -13.88 -10.10 -36.56
N THR A 479 -13.40 -10.17 -35.31
CA THR A 479 -12.51 -11.25 -34.83
C THR A 479 -13.24 -12.34 -34.06
N LEU A 480 -14.55 -12.21 -33.85
CA LEU A 480 -15.31 -13.06 -32.92
C LEU A 480 -15.31 -14.53 -33.35
N SER A 481 -15.55 -14.80 -34.64
CA SER A 481 -15.53 -16.16 -35.18
C SER A 481 -14.17 -16.85 -34.97
N GLU A 482 -13.06 -16.15 -35.20
CA GLU A 482 -11.70 -16.67 -34.97
C GLU A 482 -11.47 -17.01 -33.49
N ARG A 483 -11.98 -16.17 -32.59
CA ARG A 483 -11.81 -16.32 -31.14
C ARG A 483 -12.65 -17.47 -30.59
N VAL A 484 -13.87 -17.65 -31.09
CA VAL A 484 -14.72 -18.81 -30.79
C VAL A 484 -14.05 -20.09 -31.28
N ALA A 485 -13.57 -20.11 -32.53
CA ALA A 485 -12.88 -21.26 -33.10
C ALA A 485 -11.60 -21.60 -32.31
N THR A 486 -10.80 -20.59 -31.94
CA THR A 486 -9.60 -20.77 -31.13
C THR A 486 -9.96 -21.34 -29.76
N LEU A 487 -11.01 -20.85 -29.10
CA LEU A 487 -11.44 -21.35 -27.80
C LEU A 487 -11.98 -22.79 -27.89
N ALA A 488 -12.62 -23.16 -28.99
CA ALA A 488 -13.11 -24.52 -29.24
C ALA A 488 -11.97 -25.56 -29.35
N LEU A 489 -10.74 -25.12 -29.66
CA LEU A 489 -9.54 -25.99 -29.62
C LEU A 489 -9.10 -26.36 -28.20
N PHE A 490 -9.61 -25.66 -27.18
CA PHE A 490 -9.28 -25.93 -25.78
C PHE A 490 -10.19 -27.01 -25.20
N SER A 491 -9.68 -28.25 -25.16
CA SER A 491 -10.37 -29.41 -24.62
C SER A 491 -9.57 -30.04 -23.46
N PRO A 492 -9.63 -29.45 -22.23
CA PRO A 492 -8.97 -30.03 -21.06
C PRO A 492 -9.59 -31.40 -20.69
N PRO A 493 -8.87 -32.30 -20.02
CA PRO A 493 -9.33 -33.64 -19.67
C PRO A 493 -10.24 -33.63 -18.42
N VAL A 494 -11.16 -32.68 -18.34
CA VAL A 494 -12.04 -32.49 -17.18
C VAL A 494 -13.46 -32.26 -17.62
N GLU A 495 -14.39 -32.88 -16.90
CA GLU A 495 -15.82 -32.62 -17.05
C GLU A 495 -16.25 -31.58 -16.03
N ILE A 496 -16.99 -30.58 -16.50
CA ILE A 496 -17.58 -29.59 -15.60
C ILE A 496 -18.89 -30.17 -15.08
N PRO A 497 -19.07 -30.31 -13.75
CA PRO A 497 -20.35 -30.77 -13.21
C PRO A 497 -21.47 -29.86 -13.71
N ALA A 498 -22.64 -30.40 -14.04
CA ALA A 498 -23.78 -29.58 -14.47
C ALA A 498 -24.29 -28.70 -13.31
N TYR A 499 -24.66 -27.47 -13.62
CA TYR A 499 -25.29 -26.55 -12.68
C TYR A 499 -26.70 -27.03 -12.36
N ILE A 500 -27.01 -27.16 -11.08
CA ILE A 500 -28.38 -27.45 -10.62
C ILE A 500 -29.09 -26.11 -10.38
N PRO A 501 -30.17 -25.80 -11.12
CA PRO A 501 -30.95 -24.59 -10.90
C PRO A 501 -31.34 -24.39 -9.44
N GLY A 502 -31.13 -23.18 -8.92
CA GLY A 502 -31.42 -22.83 -7.53
C GLY A 502 -30.40 -23.30 -6.49
N GLN A 503 -29.30 -23.99 -6.86
CA GLN A 503 -28.32 -24.48 -5.87
C GLN A 503 -27.68 -23.36 -5.02
N PHE A 504 -27.69 -22.11 -5.51
CA PHE A 504 -27.21 -20.93 -4.78
C PHE A 504 -28.32 -20.00 -4.26
N ALA A 505 -29.58 -20.43 -4.29
CA ALA A 505 -30.72 -19.58 -3.91
C ALA A 505 -30.57 -19.01 -2.48
N GLY A 506 -30.02 -19.79 -1.55
CA GLY A 506 -29.72 -19.33 -0.18
C GLY A 506 -28.71 -18.19 -0.15
N GLN A 507 -27.59 -18.33 -0.85
CA GLN A 507 -26.52 -17.33 -0.92
C GLN A 507 -26.98 -16.05 -1.63
N LEU A 508 -27.80 -16.18 -2.68
CA LEU A 508 -28.39 -15.04 -3.38
C LEU A 508 -29.41 -14.31 -2.50
N LYS A 509 -30.26 -15.04 -1.76
CA LYS A 509 -31.23 -14.46 -0.82
C LYS A 509 -30.54 -13.69 0.30
N GLU A 510 -29.48 -14.24 0.88
CA GLU A 510 -28.65 -13.56 1.90
C GLU A 510 -28.04 -12.27 1.34
N ALA A 511 -27.45 -12.34 0.15
CA ALA A 511 -26.85 -11.18 -0.50
C ALA A 511 -27.88 -10.08 -0.82
N ALA A 512 -29.06 -10.46 -1.32
CA ALA A 512 -30.15 -9.53 -1.62
C ALA A 512 -30.67 -8.86 -0.34
N ALA A 513 -30.81 -9.62 0.76
CA ALA A 513 -31.18 -9.06 2.06
C ALA A 513 -30.14 -8.05 2.58
N LYS A 514 -28.85 -8.38 2.44
CA LYS A 514 -27.75 -7.48 2.81
C LYS A 514 -27.74 -6.20 1.97
N LYS A 515 -27.99 -6.29 0.67
CA LYS A 515 -28.13 -5.14 -0.23
C LYS A 515 -29.27 -4.23 0.22
N ARG A 516 -30.48 -4.78 0.42
CA ARG A 516 -31.64 -4.02 0.91
C ARG A 516 -31.37 -3.32 2.24
N ARG A 517 -30.69 -4.00 3.17
CA ARG A 517 -30.29 -3.40 4.47
C ARG A 517 -29.33 -2.23 4.29
N ALA A 518 -28.35 -2.35 3.38
CA ALA A 518 -27.41 -1.27 3.08
C ALA A 518 -28.11 -0.05 2.44
N GLU A 519 -29.02 -0.29 1.50
CA GLU A 519 -29.80 0.77 0.84
C GLU A 519 -30.71 1.53 1.82
N ARG A 520 -31.32 0.83 2.79
CA ARG A 520 -32.07 1.46 3.89
C ARG A 520 -31.19 2.33 4.78
N GLN A 521 -30.01 1.83 5.17
CA GLN A 521 -29.07 2.61 5.98
C GLN A 521 -28.50 3.84 5.26
N GLU A 522 -28.39 3.79 3.93
CA GLU A 522 -27.93 4.93 3.14
C GLU A 522 -29.03 5.98 2.94
N THR A 523 -30.29 5.57 2.86
CA THR A 523 -31.45 6.47 2.77
C THR A 523 -31.84 7.11 4.11
N GLU A 524 -31.58 6.44 5.23
CA GLU A 524 -31.83 6.96 6.60
C GLU A 524 -30.73 7.90 7.13
N LYS A 525 -29.58 8.04 6.45
CA LYS A 525 -28.56 9.03 6.85
C LYS A 525 -29.10 10.45 6.62
N PRO A 526 -29.16 11.30 7.66
CA PRO A 526 -29.63 12.67 7.48
C PRO A 526 -28.75 13.39 6.47
N LYS A 527 -29.36 13.96 5.43
CA LYS A 527 -28.67 14.85 4.47
C LYS A 527 -27.96 15.93 5.27
N ALA A 528 -26.63 15.86 5.36
CA ALA A 528 -25.83 16.93 5.93
C ALA A 528 -26.19 18.23 5.20
N LYS A 529 -26.72 19.20 5.94
CA LYS A 529 -27.13 20.52 5.44
C LYS A 529 -26.01 21.08 4.56
N SER A 530 -26.29 21.25 3.28
CA SER A 530 -25.41 21.98 2.36
C SER A 530 -25.19 23.38 2.94
N ALA A 531 -23.94 23.73 3.22
CA ALA A 531 -23.58 25.08 3.63
C ALA A 531 -24.07 26.11 2.59
N PRO A 532 -24.56 27.28 3.00
CA PRO A 532 -25.02 28.29 2.05
C PRO A 532 -23.84 28.76 1.19
N LYS A 533 -24.06 28.87 -0.12
CA LYS A 533 -23.10 29.52 -1.04
C LYS A 533 -22.84 30.95 -0.54
N PRO A 534 -21.58 31.43 -0.51
CA PRO A 534 -21.30 32.81 -0.17
C PRO A 534 -21.92 33.71 -1.23
N GLY A 535 -22.81 34.60 -0.78
CA GLY A 535 -23.49 35.56 -1.63
C GLY A 535 -22.49 36.50 -2.30
N VAL A 536 -22.64 36.64 -3.62
CA VAL A 536 -22.05 37.72 -4.40
C VAL A 536 -22.63 39.03 -3.88
N ARG A 537 -21.81 39.85 -3.21
CA ARG A 537 -22.15 41.25 -2.97
C ARG A 537 -22.10 41.98 -4.32
N ARG A 538 -23.23 42.56 -4.71
CA ARG A 538 -23.31 43.61 -5.73
C ARG A 538 -22.73 44.90 -5.17
#